data_AF-A0A954QW33-F1
#
_entry.id   AF-A0A954QW33-F1
#
_cell.length_a   1.000
_cell.length_b   1.000
_cell.length_c   1.000
_cell.angle_alpha   90.00
_cell.angle_beta   90.00
_cell.angle_gamma   90.00
#
_symmetry.space_group_name_H-M   'P 1'
#
loop_
_entity.id
_entity.type
_entity.pdbx_description
1 polymer ?
#
loop_
_entity_poly.entity_id
_entity_poly.type
_entity_poly.pdbx_seq_one_letter_code
_entity_poly.pdbx_strand_id
1 'polypeptide(L)'
;MSLFFAEGSPTTQLTVDQVREALHGVYRQLGARERVIALPPDFTRYNSQAGLLTCLTYDYYGDRLVDVMPALGTHVPMPDWQLEKMFPGLPKSLVRPHRWREDVVTIGEVPASFV
;
A
#
# COMPACT_ATOMS: atom_id res chain seq x y z
N MET A 1 -10.19 -2.39 -17.84
CA MET A 1 -10.57 -1.13 -17.19
C MET A 1 -9.64 -0.93 -16.02
N SER A 2 -8.85 0.15 -15.97
CA SER A 2 -7.84 0.37 -14.91
C SER A 2 -8.37 1.12 -13.69
N LEU A 3 -9.54 1.76 -13.81
CA LEU A 3 -10.20 2.50 -12.75
C LEU A 3 -11.36 1.68 -12.16
N PHE A 4 -11.28 1.34 -10.87
CA PHE A 4 -12.30 0.55 -10.16
C PHE A 4 -13.26 1.40 -9.30
N PHE A 5 -12.79 2.57 -8.85
CA PHE A 5 -13.55 3.47 -8.00
C PHE A 5 -13.10 4.91 -8.25
N ALA A 6 -14.06 5.82 -8.34
CA ALA A 6 -13.83 7.25 -8.40
C ALA A 6 -15.03 7.98 -7.77
N GLU A 7 -14.76 8.70 -6.69
CA GLU A 7 -15.74 9.53 -6.01
C GLU A 7 -15.01 10.75 -5.45
N GLY A 8 -15.53 11.94 -5.71
CA GLY A 8 -14.92 13.16 -5.23
C GLY A 8 -15.51 14.43 -5.83
N SER A 9 -15.33 15.52 -5.09
CA SER A 9 -15.61 16.90 -5.48
C SER A 9 -14.79 17.84 -4.57
N PRO A 10 -14.71 19.15 -4.84
CA PRO A 10 -14.01 20.09 -3.96
C PRO A 10 -14.52 20.12 -2.52
N THR A 11 -15.74 19.65 -2.27
CA THR A 11 -16.39 19.65 -0.95
C THR A 11 -16.64 18.25 -0.39
N THR A 12 -16.34 17.19 -1.15
CA THR A 12 -16.54 15.82 -0.68
C THR A 12 -15.57 15.52 0.45
N GLN A 13 -16.11 15.06 1.58
CA GLN A 13 -15.34 14.48 2.67
C GLN A 13 -15.76 13.04 2.83
N LEU A 14 -14.81 12.12 2.65
CA LEU A 14 -15.06 10.70 2.85
C LEU A 14 -14.76 10.35 4.30
N THR A 15 -15.74 9.74 4.98
CA THR A 15 -15.52 9.14 6.29
C THR A 15 -14.67 7.87 6.16
N VAL A 16 -14.08 7.40 7.25
CA VAL A 16 -13.33 6.14 7.28
C VAL A 16 -14.19 4.96 6.81
N ASP A 17 -15.48 4.94 7.17
CA ASP A 17 -16.40 3.87 6.78
C ASP A 17 -16.70 3.91 5.27
N GLN A 18 -16.85 5.10 4.69
CA GLN A 18 -17.00 5.25 3.24
C GLN A 18 -15.74 4.80 2.49
N VAL A 19 -14.55 5.16 2.99
CA VAL A 19 -13.28 4.71 2.43
C VAL A 19 -13.15 3.18 2.52
N ARG A 20 -13.55 2.58 3.66
CA ARG A 20 -13.56 1.12 3.84
C ARG A 20 -14.46 0.44 2.82
N GLU A 21 -15.70 0.89 2.67
CA GLU A 21 -16.64 0.28 1.72
C GLU A 21 -16.21 0.46 0.27
N ALA A 22 -15.67 1.62 -0.09
CA ALA A 22 -15.10 1.86 -1.41
C ALA A 22 -13.95 0.89 -1.70
N LEU A 23 -12.98 0.80 -0.79
CA LEU A 23 -11.80 -0.05 -0.93
C LEU A 23 -12.17 -1.54 -0.99
N HIS A 24 -13.01 -2.00 -0.07
CA HIS A 24 -13.48 -3.39 -0.04
C HIS A 24 -14.35 -3.70 -1.26
N GLY A 25 -15.11 -2.72 -1.76
CA GLY A 25 -15.83 -2.80 -3.02
C GLY A 25 -14.91 -3.05 -4.21
N VAL A 26 -13.77 -2.34 -4.28
CA VAL A 26 -12.73 -2.60 -5.29
C VAL A 26 -12.18 -4.02 -5.16
N TYR A 27 -11.88 -4.48 -3.95
CA TYR A 27 -11.37 -5.84 -3.73
C TYR A 27 -12.37 -6.93 -4.14
N ARG A 28 -13.67 -6.72 -3.88
CA ARG A 28 -14.73 -7.61 -4.38
C ARG A 28 -14.74 -7.67 -5.92
N GLN A 29 -14.57 -6.54 -6.60
CA GLN A 29 -14.48 -6.49 -8.07
C GLN A 29 -13.22 -7.19 -8.63
N LEU A 30 -12.10 -7.13 -7.91
CA LEU A 30 -10.86 -7.83 -8.27
C LEU A 30 -10.96 -9.36 -8.13
N GLY A 31 -12.00 -9.85 -7.45
CA GLY A 31 -12.22 -11.27 -7.17
C GLY A 31 -11.34 -11.81 -6.06
N ALA A 32 -11.44 -13.13 -5.82
CA ALA A 32 -10.68 -13.79 -4.77
C ALA A 32 -9.17 -13.71 -5.01
N ARG A 33 -8.41 -13.41 -3.94
CA ARG A 33 -6.94 -13.39 -3.91
C ARG A 33 -6.47 -14.12 -2.66
N GLU A 34 -5.52 -15.04 -2.82
CA GLU A 34 -5.02 -15.87 -1.73
C GLU A 34 -3.68 -15.39 -1.17
N ARG A 35 -2.90 -14.66 -1.98
CA ARG A 35 -1.62 -14.07 -1.60
C ARG A 35 -1.54 -12.65 -2.14
N VAL A 36 -1.48 -11.69 -1.24
CA VAL A 36 -1.51 -10.25 -1.53
C VAL A 36 -0.31 -9.59 -0.86
N ILE A 37 0.33 -8.68 -1.58
CA ILE A 37 1.32 -7.75 -1.03
C ILE A 37 0.79 -6.33 -1.19
N ALA A 38 0.96 -5.49 -0.16
CA ALA A 38 0.68 -4.07 -0.25
C ALA A 38 1.98 -3.26 -0.41
N LEU A 39 1.97 -2.27 -1.29
CA LEU A 39 3.10 -1.35 -1.55
C LEU A 39 2.74 0.10 -1.18
N PRO A 40 2.52 0.42 0.10
CA PRO A 40 2.22 1.79 0.51
C PRO A 40 3.44 2.71 0.34
N PRO A 41 3.27 4.04 0.30
CA PRO A 41 4.40 4.96 0.43
C PRO A 41 5.00 4.91 1.85
N ASP A 42 6.17 5.50 2.00
CA ASP A 42 6.85 5.60 3.29
C ASP A 42 6.26 6.72 4.19
N PHE A 43 6.89 6.93 5.36
CA PHE A 43 6.45 7.92 6.34
C PHE A 43 6.46 9.36 5.83
N THR A 44 7.25 9.69 4.79
CA THR A 44 7.27 11.06 4.22
C THR A 44 5.95 11.43 3.54
N ARG A 45 5.05 10.46 3.35
CA ARG A 45 3.69 10.63 2.84
C ARG A 45 2.63 10.27 3.88
N TYR A 46 2.93 10.42 5.18
CA TYR A 46 1.98 10.12 6.27
C TYR A 46 0.58 10.71 6.06
N ASN A 47 0.49 11.97 5.61
CA ASN A 47 -0.79 12.66 5.38
C ASN A 47 -1.57 12.19 4.14
N SER A 48 -1.05 11.22 3.37
CA SER A 48 -1.75 10.66 2.20
C SER A 48 -2.89 9.71 2.57
N GLN A 49 -3.03 9.35 3.86
CA GLN A 49 -3.93 8.31 4.36
C GLN A 49 -3.64 6.89 3.83
N ALA A 50 -2.53 6.68 3.13
CA ALA A 50 -2.16 5.33 2.67
C ALA A 50 -1.92 4.34 3.83
N GLY A 51 -1.54 4.86 5.00
CA GLY A 51 -1.48 4.09 6.24
C GLY A 51 -2.84 3.47 6.63
N LEU A 52 -3.88 4.29 6.65
CA LEU A 52 -5.26 3.85 6.88
C LEU A 52 -5.70 2.81 5.84
N LEU A 53 -5.47 3.08 4.55
CA LEU A 53 -5.82 2.13 3.48
C LEU A 53 -5.12 0.78 3.66
N THR A 54 -3.85 0.79 4.09
CA THR A 54 -3.09 -0.44 4.35
C THR A 54 -3.67 -1.23 5.52
N CYS A 55 -4.05 -0.57 6.62
CA CYS A 55 -4.74 -1.24 7.73
C CYS A 55 -6.09 -1.82 7.29
N LEU A 56 -6.90 -1.08 6.54
CA LEU A 56 -8.17 -1.58 6.00
C LEU A 56 -7.98 -2.73 4.99
N THR A 57 -6.84 -2.76 4.29
CA THR A 57 -6.42 -3.88 3.44
C THR A 57 -6.13 -5.12 4.28
N TYR A 58 -5.43 -4.96 5.40
CA TYR A 58 -5.16 -6.03 6.35
C TYR A 58 -6.46 -6.57 6.97
N ASP A 59 -7.39 -5.69 7.37
CA ASP A 59 -8.72 -6.10 7.87
C ASP A 59 -9.50 -6.95 6.86
N TYR A 60 -9.39 -6.64 5.57
CA TYR A 60 -10.09 -7.37 4.51
C TYR A 60 -9.44 -8.72 4.15
N TYR A 61 -8.12 -8.70 3.97
CA TYR A 61 -7.40 -9.87 3.49
C TYR A 61 -7.01 -10.84 4.61
N GLY A 62 -6.83 -10.35 5.84
CA GLY A 62 -6.32 -11.13 6.97
C GLY A 62 -4.98 -11.78 6.60
N ASP A 63 -4.87 -13.08 6.88
CA ASP A 63 -3.68 -13.90 6.59
C ASP A 63 -3.30 -13.97 5.10
N ARG A 64 -4.21 -13.54 4.20
CA ARG A 64 -3.93 -13.47 2.75
C ARG A 64 -3.07 -12.27 2.38
N LEU A 65 -3.00 -11.23 3.23
CA LEU A 65 -2.02 -10.15 3.10
C LEU A 65 -0.71 -10.65 3.70
N VAL A 66 0.15 -11.18 2.85
CA VAL A 66 1.37 -11.88 3.29
C VAL A 66 2.49 -10.92 3.64
N ASP A 67 2.54 -9.75 2.99
CA ASP A 67 3.58 -8.75 3.22
C ASP A 67 3.06 -7.32 2.96
N VAL A 68 3.69 -6.35 3.61
CA VAL A 68 3.57 -4.91 3.37
C VAL A 68 4.96 -4.35 3.16
N MET A 69 5.25 -3.81 1.98
CA MET A 69 6.57 -3.27 1.66
C MET A 69 6.47 -1.79 1.31
N PRO A 70 6.81 -0.88 2.25
CA PRO A 70 6.84 0.54 1.97
C PRO A 70 7.76 0.87 0.79
N ALA A 71 7.27 1.65 -0.16
CA ALA A 71 8.01 2.11 -1.33
C ALA A 71 8.99 3.23 -0.93
N LEU A 72 10.11 2.84 -0.31
CA LEU A 72 11.13 3.75 0.24
C LEU A 72 11.91 4.51 -0.85
N GLY A 73 12.03 3.94 -2.05
CA GLY A 73 13.02 4.39 -3.02
C GLY A 73 14.42 4.30 -2.40
N THR A 74 15.12 5.43 -2.30
CA THR A 74 16.46 5.49 -1.70
C THR A 74 16.48 5.72 -0.18
N HIS A 75 15.31 5.94 0.43
CA HIS A 75 15.20 6.26 1.86
C HIS A 75 15.57 5.09 2.77
N VAL A 76 15.87 5.41 4.03
CA VAL A 76 16.13 4.41 5.06
C VAL A 76 14.85 3.69 5.47
N PRO A 77 14.92 2.43 5.94
CA PRO A 77 13.79 1.74 6.52
C PRO A 77 13.11 2.56 7.63
N MET A 78 11.79 2.52 7.66
CA MET A 78 10.99 3.19 8.69
C MET A 78 11.31 2.57 10.06
N PRO A 79 11.75 3.36 11.06
CA PRO A 79 11.89 2.87 12.43
C PRO A 79 10.54 2.50 13.03
N ASP A 80 10.56 1.68 14.08
CA ASP A 80 9.37 1.15 14.74
C ASP A 80 8.28 2.18 15.06
N TRP A 81 8.66 3.35 15.58
CA TRP A 81 7.70 4.41 15.91
C TRP A 81 6.99 4.99 14.67
N GLN A 82 7.65 4.98 13.51
CA GLN A 82 7.03 5.38 12.24
C GLN A 82 6.08 4.29 11.76
N LEU A 83 6.45 3.02 11.90
CA LEU A 83 5.58 1.89 11.54
C LEU A 83 4.32 1.87 12.41
N GLU A 84 4.46 2.04 13.72
CA GLU A 84 3.34 2.11 14.67
C GLU A 84 2.39 3.26 14.36
N LYS A 85 2.95 4.42 13.97
CA LYS A 85 2.15 5.60 13.64
C LYS A 85 1.51 5.51 12.27
N MET A 86 2.22 5.00 11.27
CA MET A 86 1.74 4.89 9.88
C MET A 86 0.74 3.74 9.72
N PHE A 87 1.00 2.60 10.36
CA PHE A 87 0.23 1.36 10.23
C PHE A 87 -0.21 0.84 11.61
N PRO A 88 -1.03 1.60 12.35
CA PRO A 88 -1.46 1.21 13.68
C PRO A 88 -2.18 -0.14 13.65
N GLY A 89 -1.77 -1.06 14.54
CA GLY A 89 -2.34 -2.40 14.66
C GLY A 89 -1.85 -3.43 13.64
N LEU A 90 -1.08 -3.02 12.62
CA LEU A 90 -0.47 -3.95 11.67
C LEU A 90 0.69 -4.70 12.34
N PRO A 91 0.74 -6.05 12.29
CA PRO A 91 1.90 -6.79 12.78
C PRO A 91 3.18 -6.38 12.07
N LYS A 92 4.18 -5.92 12.83
CA LYS A 92 5.49 -5.51 12.27
C LYS A 92 6.18 -6.63 11.50
N SER A 93 5.87 -7.90 11.81
CA SER A 93 6.38 -9.08 11.09
C SER A 93 5.93 -9.18 9.63
N LEU A 94 4.83 -8.50 9.25
CA LEU A 94 4.39 -8.38 7.86
C LEU A 94 5.16 -7.30 7.09
N VAL A 95 5.84 -6.37 7.80
CA VAL A 95 6.51 -5.25 7.13
C VAL A 95 7.88 -5.67 6.63
N ARG A 96 8.10 -5.52 5.32
CA ARG A 96 9.38 -5.78 4.66
C ARG A 96 10.04 -4.47 4.25
N PRO A 97 11.29 -4.20 4.65
CA PRO A 97 12.00 -3.04 4.15
C PRO A 97 12.34 -3.21 2.67
N HIS A 98 12.17 -2.17 1.87
CA HIS A 98 12.58 -2.16 0.47
C HIS A 98 14.12 -2.04 0.35
N ARG A 99 14.82 -3.14 0.09
CA ARG A 99 16.29 -3.21 0.04
C ARG A 99 16.82 -2.99 -1.37
N TRP A 100 16.63 -1.79 -1.91
CA TRP A 100 16.90 -1.44 -3.31
C TRP A 100 18.34 -1.73 -3.82
N ARG A 101 19.33 -1.85 -2.93
CA ARG A 101 20.71 -2.17 -3.31
C ARG A 101 21.01 -3.67 -3.39
N GLU A 102 20.26 -4.49 -2.66
CA GLU A 102 20.65 -5.87 -2.36
C GLU A 102 19.60 -6.89 -2.80
N ASP A 103 18.34 -6.48 -2.98
CA ASP A 103 17.21 -7.38 -3.23
C ASP A 103 16.48 -7.01 -4.54
N VAL A 104 17.26 -6.71 -5.57
CA VAL A 104 16.75 -6.34 -6.89
C VAL A 104 17.04 -7.42 -7.91
N VAL A 105 16.09 -7.60 -8.83
CA VAL A 105 16.19 -8.52 -9.96
C VAL A 105 16.03 -7.72 -11.25
N THR A 106 16.93 -7.92 -12.21
CA THR A 106 16.81 -7.31 -13.54
C THR A 106 15.60 -7.90 -14.28
N ILE A 107 14.64 -7.04 -14.64
CA ILE A 107 13.41 -7.43 -15.37
C ILE A 107 13.41 -7.01 -16.85
N GLY A 108 14.42 -6.25 -17.29
CA GLY A 108 14.55 -5.76 -18.66
C GLY A 108 15.40 -4.50 -18.75
N GLU A 109 15.43 -3.91 -19.94
CA GLU A 109 16.19 -2.69 -20.25
C GLU A 109 15.28 -1.67 -20.92
N VAL A 110 15.53 -0.38 -20.65
CA VAL A 110 14.84 0.73 -21.34
C VAL A 110 15.58 0.99 -22.66
N PRO A 111 14.90 0.93 -23.83
CA PRO A 111 15.57 1.12 -25.12
C PRO A 111 16.21 2.50 -25.25
N ALA A 112 17.44 2.57 -25.76
CA ALA A 112 18.14 3.84 -25.98
C ALA A 112 17.39 4.78 -26.94
N SER A 113 16.60 4.24 -27.87
CA SER A 113 15.79 5.05 -28.80
C SER A 113 14.62 5.79 -28.16
N PHE A 114 14.27 5.46 -26.91
CA PHE A 114 13.22 6.14 -26.16
C PHE A 114 13.73 7.35 -25.37
N VAL A 115 15.04 7.41 -25.10
CA VAL A 115 15.71 8.43 -24.26
C VAL A 115 16.40 9.48 -25.12
#